data_AF-A0A1G0DVR5-F1
#
_entry.id   AF-A0A1G0DVR5-F1
#
_cell.length_a   1.000
_cell.length_b   1.000
_cell.length_c   1.000
_cell.angle_alpha   90.00
_cell.angle_beta   90.00
_cell.angle_gamma   90.00
#
_symmetry.space_group_name_H-M   'P 1'
#
loop_
_entity.id
_entity.type
_entity.pdbx_description
1 polymer ?
#
loop_
_entity_poly.entity_id
_entity_poly.type
_entity_poly.pdbx_seq_one_letter_code
_entity_poly.pdbx_strand_id
1 'polypeptide(L)'
;MRRASAVAVVRQMLEQNPNSPLTSSCGRLFDAAAGLLGVCAISAFEGQAAMTLEGLAERHGRIEPLHEGYTAKYGELDLLPLLKALSGIRDPDY
;
A
#
# COMPACT_ATOMS: atom_id res chain seq x y z
N MET A 1 24.91 -12.86 19.85
CA MET A 1 23.90 -13.33 18.87
C MET A 1 23.19 -12.09 18.31
N ARG A 2 23.41 -11.72 17.03
CA ARG A 2 22.76 -10.54 16.43
C ARG A 2 21.30 -10.92 16.09
N ARG A 3 20.33 -10.17 16.61
CA ARG A 3 18.92 -10.31 16.17
C ARG A 3 18.81 -9.80 14.72
N ALA A 4 18.13 -10.55 13.87
CA ALA A 4 17.73 -10.06 12.55
C ALA A 4 16.78 -8.86 12.73
N SER A 5 16.85 -7.87 11.83
CA SER A 5 15.89 -6.77 11.84
C SER A 5 14.49 -7.27 11.46
N ALA A 6 13.44 -6.62 11.94
CA ALA A 6 12.06 -6.99 11.59
C ALA A 6 11.85 -7.01 10.06
N VAL A 7 12.47 -6.09 9.33
CA VAL A 7 12.45 -6.04 7.86
C VAL A 7 13.04 -7.31 7.23
N ALA A 8 14.19 -7.79 7.74
CA ALA A 8 14.82 -9.00 7.23
C ALA A 8 13.93 -10.23 7.48
N VAL A 9 13.27 -10.29 8.64
CA VAL A 9 12.35 -11.39 8.97
C VAL A 9 11.12 -11.38 8.05
N VAL A 10 10.46 -10.23 7.88
CA VAL A 10 9.29 -10.11 6.99
C VAL A 10 9.65 -10.44 5.54
N ARG A 11 10.81 -9.98 5.04
CA ARG A 11 11.29 -10.35 3.71
C ARG A 11 11.39 -11.87 3.54
N GLN A 12 12.02 -12.55 4.50
CA GLN A 12 12.15 -14.00 4.47
C GLN A 12 10.77 -14.70 4.50
N MET A 13 9.82 -14.18 5.26
CA MET A 13 8.44 -14.71 5.29
C MET A 13 7.75 -14.55 3.92
N LEU A 14 7.95 -13.43 3.23
CA LEU A 14 7.40 -13.22 1.89
C LEU A 14 8.06 -14.13 0.85
N GLU A 15 9.37 -14.37 0.95
CA GLU A 15 10.12 -15.23 0.01
C GLU A 15 9.76 -16.71 0.16
N GLN A 16 9.56 -17.18 1.40
CA GLN A 16 9.27 -18.59 1.69
C GLN A 16 7.76 -18.88 1.80
N ASN A 17 6.93 -17.84 1.77
CA ASN A 17 5.49 -17.84 2.01
C ASN A 17 4.95 -18.44 3.34
N PRO A 18 5.70 -18.61 4.46
CA PRO A 18 5.06 -18.96 5.72
C PRO A 18 4.18 -17.78 6.19
N ASN A 19 2.93 -18.08 6.58
CA ASN A 19 1.97 -17.08 7.09
C ASN A 19 1.77 -15.86 6.17
N SER A 20 1.99 -16.02 4.86
CA SER A 20 1.93 -14.95 3.86
C SER A 20 0.98 -15.32 2.72
N PRO A 21 -0.30 -15.61 2.98
CA PRO A 21 -1.24 -16.01 1.93
C PRO A 21 -1.42 -14.89 0.90
N LEU A 22 -1.55 -15.26 -0.37
CA LEU A 22 -1.90 -14.33 -1.44
C LEU A 22 -3.31 -13.77 -1.23
N THR A 23 -3.53 -12.53 -1.64
CA THR A 23 -4.83 -11.86 -1.56
C THR A 23 -5.06 -10.96 -2.76
N SER A 24 -6.31 -10.92 -3.24
CA SER A 24 -6.81 -9.97 -4.23
C SER A 24 -7.68 -8.88 -3.60
N SER A 25 -7.61 -8.73 -2.26
CA SER A 25 -8.42 -7.77 -1.52
C SER A 25 -8.10 -6.33 -1.90
N CYS A 26 -9.09 -5.62 -2.42
CA CYS A 26 -9.00 -4.19 -2.68
C CYS A 26 -8.68 -3.39 -1.40
N GLY A 27 -9.27 -3.75 -0.26
CA GLY A 27 -8.98 -3.09 1.02
C GLY A 27 -7.51 -3.20 1.44
N ARG A 28 -6.84 -4.34 1.16
CA ARG A 28 -5.40 -4.50 1.41
C ARG A 28 -4.56 -3.60 0.49
N LEU A 29 -5.01 -3.31 -0.73
CA LEU A 29 -4.35 -2.36 -1.64
C LEU A 29 -4.41 -0.93 -1.09
N PHE A 30 -5.57 -0.50 -0.58
CA PHE A 30 -5.71 0.82 0.05
C PHE A 30 -4.87 0.94 1.33
N ASP A 31 -4.84 -0.09 2.17
CA ASP A 31 -3.97 -0.12 3.34
C ASP A 31 -2.48 -0.03 2.96
N ALA A 32 -2.06 -0.70 1.90
CA ALA A 32 -0.68 -0.61 1.40
C ALA A 32 -0.36 0.82 0.92
N ALA A 33 -1.26 1.45 0.16
CA ALA A 33 -1.10 2.84 -0.27
C ALA A 33 -1.00 3.82 0.93
N ALA A 34 -1.87 3.66 1.93
CA ALA A 34 -1.86 4.48 3.14
C ALA A 34 -0.56 4.30 3.96
N GLY A 35 -0.05 3.06 4.04
CA GLY A 35 1.23 2.78 4.69
C GLY A 35 2.43 3.37 3.94
N LEU A 36 2.45 3.27 2.60
CA LEU A 36 3.50 3.85 1.76
C LEU A 36 3.57 5.37 1.85
N LEU A 37 2.41 6.03 1.93
CA LEU A 37 2.29 7.48 2.06
C LEU A 37 2.50 7.98 3.51
N GLY A 38 2.73 7.09 4.48
CA GLY A 38 2.87 7.46 5.89
C GLY A 38 1.57 7.90 6.57
N VAL A 39 0.43 7.79 5.91
CA VAL A 39 -0.90 8.19 6.42
C VAL A 39 -1.33 7.33 7.60
N CYS A 40 -1.11 6.01 7.53
CA CYS A 40 -1.47 5.09 8.59
C CYS A 40 -0.49 3.92 8.64
N ALA A 41 0.45 3.96 9.59
CA ALA A 41 1.41 2.88 9.82
C ALA A 41 0.82 1.74 10.68
N ILE A 42 -0.11 2.05 11.59
CA ILE A 42 -0.75 1.10 12.50
C ILE A 42 -2.24 1.43 12.57
N SER A 43 -3.07 0.49 12.10
CA SER A 43 -4.54 0.57 12.22
C SER A 43 -5.00 0.03 13.58
N ALA A 44 -5.85 0.77 14.28
CA ALA A 44 -6.52 0.37 15.51
C ALA A 44 -7.81 -0.42 15.28
N PHE A 45 -8.42 -0.29 14.10
CA PHE A 45 -9.62 -1.01 13.70
C PHE A 45 -9.61 -1.34 12.21
N GLU A 46 -10.47 -2.28 11.79
CA GLU A 46 -10.58 -2.72 10.40
C GLU A 46 -11.06 -1.58 9.51
N GLY A 47 -10.32 -1.33 8.41
CA GLY A 47 -10.66 -0.29 7.44
C GLY A 47 -10.13 1.11 7.76
N GLN A 48 -9.52 1.35 8.94
CA GLN A 48 -9.04 2.67 9.32
C GLN A 48 -8.11 3.32 8.28
N ALA A 49 -7.11 2.58 7.80
CA ALA A 49 -6.13 3.10 6.85
C ALA A 49 -6.78 3.50 5.52
N ALA A 50 -7.62 2.64 4.96
CA ALA A 50 -8.42 2.94 3.76
C ALA A 50 -9.33 4.16 3.95
N MET A 51 -10.11 4.22 5.04
CA MET A 51 -11.02 5.35 5.32
C MET A 51 -10.27 6.68 5.49
N THR A 52 -9.10 6.63 6.14
CA THR A 52 -8.27 7.83 6.34
C THR A 52 -7.72 8.34 5.02
N LEU A 53 -7.21 7.42 4.17
CA LEU A 53 -6.71 7.76 2.85
C LEU A 53 -7.83 8.32 1.93
N GLU A 54 -9.02 7.71 1.97
CA GLU A 54 -10.20 8.20 1.25
C GLU A 54 -10.54 9.63 1.66
N GLY A 55 -10.65 9.92 2.96
CA GLY A 55 -10.96 11.26 3.45
C GLY A 55 -9.93 12.32 3.07
N LEU A 56 -8.65 11.95 2.94
CA LEU A 56 -7.61 12.85 2.42
C LEU A 56 -7.77 13.09 0.91
N ALA A 57 -8.02 12.04 0.14
CA ALA A 57 -8.24 12.13 -1.31
C ALA A 57 -9.50 12.96 -1.65
N GLU A 58 -10.59 12.78 -0.91
CA GLU A 58 -11.83 13.56 -1.07
C GLU A 58 -11.60 15.06 -0.82
N ARG A 59 -10.82 15.41 0.21
CA ARG A 59 -10.49 16.81 0.53
C ARG A 59 -9.62 17.46 -0.54
N HIS A 60 -8.72 16.70 -1.16
CA HIS A 60 -7.91 17.19 -2.28
C HIS A 60 -8.76 17.42 -3.54
N GLY A 61 -9.73 16.53 -3.76
CA GLY A 61 -10.63 16.57 -4.91
C GLY A 61 -10.12 15.78 -6.10
N ARG A 62 -10.93 15.74 -7.16
CA ARG A 62 -10.68 14.92 -8.35
C ARG A 62 -9.50 15.47 -9.15
N ILE A 63 -8.55 14.59 -9.44
CA ILE A 63 -7.44 14.84 -10.35
C ILE A 63 -7.50 13.85 -11.51
N GLU A 64 -6.74 14.14 -12.57
CA GLU A 64 -6.51 13.18 -13.63
C GLU A 64 -5.74 11.96 -13.09
N PRO A 65 -6.10 10.73 -13.50
CA PRO A 65 -5.37 9.54 -13.11
C PRO A 65 -3.90 9.62 -13.53
N LEU A 66 -3.01 9.03 -12.72
CA LEU A 66 -1.60 8.93 -13.05
C LEU A 66 -1.43 8.18 -14.39
N HIS A 67 -0.75 8.82 -15.34
CA HIS A 67 -0.39 8.19 -16.61
C HIS A 67 0.45 6.93 -16.34
N GLU A 68 0.05 5.79 -16.93
CA GLU A 68 0.66 4.47 -16.70
C GLU A 68 0.66 4.02 -15.22
N GLY A 69 -0.20 4.59 -14.38
CA GLY A 69 -0.34 4.20 -12.97
C GLY A 69 -0.94 2.81 -12.77
N TYR A 70 -1.57 2.23 -13.79
CA TYR A 70 -2.13 0.89 -13.70
C TYR A 70 -2.12 0.19 -15.06
N THR A 71 -2.21 -1.13 -15.04
CA THR A 71 -2.53 -1.91 -16.23
C THR A 71 -3.77 -2.75 -15.98
N ALA A 72 -4.57 -2.97 -17.03
CA ALA A 72 -5.74 -3.84 -16.96
C ALA A 72 -5.71 -4.80 -18.15
N LYS A 73 -5.57 -6.10 -17.87
CA LYS A 73 -5.48 -7.15 -18.90
C LYS A 73 -6.21 -8.39 -18.44
N TYR A 74 -6.99 -9.00 -19.33
CA TYR A 74 -7.69 -10.27 -19.06
C TYR A 74 -8.54 -10.28 -17.77
N GLY A 75 -9.13 -9.14 -17.40
CA GLY A 75 -9.94 -9.02 -16.18
C GLY A 75 -9.12 -8.81 -14.90
N GLU A 76 -7.79 -8.75 -14.98
CA GLU A 76 -6.90 -8.43 -13.88
C GLU A 76 -6.49 -6.95 -13.93
N LEU A 77 -6.64 -6.27 -12.79
CA LEU A 77 -6.18 -4.92 -12.57
C LEU A 77 -4.86 -4.98 -11.78
N ASP A 78 -3.78 -4.47 -12.36
CA ASP A 78 -2.48 -4.34 -11.72
C ASP A 78 -2.22 -2.87 -11.34
N LEU A 79 -2.19 -2.62 -10.03
CA LEU A 79 -1.91 -1.32 -9.41
C LEU A 79 -0.48 -1.22 -8.86
N LEU A 80 0.38 -2.21 -9.10
CA LEU A 80 1.79 -2.13 -8.70
C LEU A 80 2.52 -0.90 -9.26
N PRO A 81 2.28 -0.43 -10.51
CA PRO A 81 2.88 0.80 -11.00
C PRO A 81 2.52 2.02 -10.13
N LEU A 82 1.25 2.14 -9.73
CA LEU A 82 0.78 3.18 -8.81
C LEU A 82 1.46 3.06 -7.44
N LEU A 83 1.44 1.88 -6.81
CA LEU A 83 2.07 1.68 -5.50
C LEU A 83 3.57 1.97 -5.54
N LYS A 84 4.24 1.62 -6.63
CA LYS A 84 5.65 1.97 -6.86
C LYS A 84 5.85 3.49 -6.92
N ALA A 85 5.00 4.22 -7.64
CA ALA A 85 5.05 5.68 -7.66
C ALA A 85 4.86 6.28 -6.26
N LEU A 86 3.88 5.80 -5.50
CA LEU A 86 3.62 6.26 -4.13
C LEU A 86 4.81 6.01 -3.19
N SER A 87 5.48 4.86 -3.31
CA SER A 87 6.66 4.53 -2.49
C SER A 87 7.86 5.47 -2.68
N GLY A 88 7.89 6.20 -3.81
CA GLY A 88 8.92 7.20 -4.09
C GLY A 88 8.62 8.57 -3.47
N ILE A 89 7.38 8.80 -3.03
CA ILE A 89 6.98 10.06 -2.40
C ILE A 89 7.54 10.06 -0.99
N ARG A 90 8.45 11.00 -0.74
CA ARG A 90 8.98 11.29 0.59
C ARG A 90 8.60 12.70 0.93
N ASP A 91 7.36 12.90 1.33
CA ASP A 91 6.93 14.20 1.81
C ASP A 91 6.84 14.15 3.35
N PRO A 92 7.72 14.85 4.08
CA PRO A 92 7.59 15.03 5.53
C PRO A 92 6.56 16.09 5.91
N ASP A 93 6.00 16.84 4.95
CA ASP A 93 5.17 18.03 5.19
C ASP A 93 3.68 17.86 4.82
N TYR A 94 3.15 16.64 4.97
CA TYR A 94 1.71 16.40 5.17
C TYR A 94 1.43 15.84 6.56
#